data_AF-A0A554K6G5-F1
#
_entry.id   AF-A0A554K6G5-F1
#
_cell.length_a   1.000
_cell.length_b   1.000
_cell.length_c   1.000
_cell.angle_alpha   90.00
_cell.angle_beta   90.00
_cell.angle_gamma   90.00
#
_symmetry.space_group_name_H-M   'P 1'
#
loop_
_entity.id
_entity.type
_entity.pdbx_description
1 polymer ?
#
loop_
_entity_poly.entity_id
_entity_poly.type
_entity_poly.pdbx_seq_one_letter_code
_entity_poly.pdbx_strand_id
1 'polypeptide(L)'
;MKRNKGFTLIELLVVIAIIGILASIVLVSLAGARNRARDARVTADMGQIRTVATVYEGNNGNYVGLCANADMDTLEADIDAQNGTLGVPECQVDAGGAAFCVVAALNNGQFWCVDSTLRSQSYAADPATCSGTAWTCQ
;
A
#
# COMPACT_ATOMS: atom_id res chain seq x y z
N MET A 1 -11.60 -59.83 -21.81
CA MET A 1 -10.98 -58.92 -22.80
C MET A 1 -11.39 -57.48 -22.44
N LYS A 2 -10.49 -56.69 -21.82
CA LYS A 2 -10.79 -55.31 -21.41
C LYS A 2 -10.73 -54.40 -22.64
N ARG A 3 -11.84 -53.76 -23.00
CA ARG A 3 -11.89 -52.75 -24.06
C ARG A 3 -11.25 -51.46 -23.53
N ASN A 4 -10.07 -51.11 -24.03
CA ASN A 4 -9.48 -49.80 -23.79
C ASN A 4 -10.31 -48.77 -24.56
N LYS A 5 -11.03 -47.89 -23.84
CA LYS A 5 -11.69 -46.73 -24.42
C LYS A 5 -10.63 -45.64 -24.62
N GLY A 6 -10.35 -45.28 -25.86
CA GLY A 6 -9.53 -44.12 -26.20
C GLY A 6 -10.36 -42.84 -26.13
N PHE A 7 -9.73 -41.73 -25.74
CA PHE A 7 -10.32 -40.39 -25.84
C PHE A 7 -10.45 -40.00 -27.32
N THR A 8 -11.55 -39.33 -27.66
CA THR A 8 -11.72 -38.72 -28.98
C THR A 8 -11.00 -37.38 -29.06
N LEU A 9 -10.52 -37.01 -30.25
CA LEU A 9 -9.90 -35.70 -30.48
C LEU A 9 -10.87 -34.53 -30.17
N ILE A 10 -12.17 -34.75 -30.40
CA ILE A 10 -13.22 -33.76 -30.12
C ILE A 10 -13.39 -33.52 -28.61
N GLU A 11 -13.33 -34.58 -27.80
CA GLU A 11 -13.41 -34.45 -26.33
C GLU A 11 -12.23 -33.64 -25.80
N LEU A 12 -11.03 -33.86 -26.32
CA LEU A 12 -9.85 -33.11 -25.90
C LEU A 12 -9.93 -31.64 -26.35
N LEU A 13 -10.43 -31.38 -27.56
CA LEU A 13 -10.60 -30.03 -28.10
C LEU A 13 -11.58 -29.18 -27.27
N VAL A 14 -12.73 -29.75 -26.88
CA VAL A 14 -13.71 -29.03 -26.05
C VAL A 14 -13.13 -28.70 -24.67
N VAL A 15 -12.34 -29.61 -24.08
CA VAL A 15 -11.74 -29.39 -22.75
C VAL A 15 -10.76 -28.21 -22.76
N ILE A 16 -9.84 -28.17 -23.73
CA ILE A 16 -8.89 -27.05 -23.81
C ILE A 16 -9.59 -25.73 -24.12
N ALA A 17 -10.70 -25.76 -24.89
CA ALA A 17 -11.51 -24.57 -25.16
C ALA A 17 -12.15 -24.03 -23.86
N ILE A 18 -12.72 -24.89 -23.02
CA ILE A 18 -13.31 -24.49 -21.74
C ILE A 18 -12.23 -23.97 -20.77
N ILE A 19 -11.08 -24.65 -20.67
CA ILE A 19 -9.95 -24.21 -19.82
C ILE A 19 -9.46 -22.83 -20.28
N GLY A 20 -9.37 -22.59 -21.59
CA GLY A 20 -8.97 -21.30 -22.15
C GLY A 20 -9.91 -20.16 -21.75
N ILE A 21 -11.23 -20.40 -21.83
CA ILE A 21 -12.25 -19.42 -21.40
C ILE A 21 -12.10 -19.12 -19.91
N LEU A 22 -12.04 -20.14 -19.06
CA LEU A 22 -11.94 -19.96 -17.61
C LEU A 22 -10.63 -19.26 -17.22
N ALA A 23 -9.50 -19.63 -17.83
CA ALA A 23 -8.20 -19.02 -17.56
C ALA A 23 -8.19 -17.51 -17.88
N SER A 24 -8.84 -17.09 -18.98
CA SER A 24 -8.90 -15.68 -19.36
C SER A 24 -9.61 -14.81 -18.31
N ILE A 25 -10.70 -15.30 -17.70
CA ILE A 25 -11.47 -14.58 -16.68
C ILE A 25 -10.66 -14.45 -15.38
N VAL A 26 -9.94 -15.51 -14.99
CA VAL A 26 -9.10 -15.50 -13.78
C VAL A 26 -7.95 -14.51 -13.89
N LEU A 27 -7.33 -14.37 -15.06
CA LEU A 27 -6.20 -13.45 -15.24
C LEU A 27 -6.59 -11.99 -15.01
N VAL A 28 -7.77 -11.57 -15.49
CA VAL A 28 -8.26 -10.19 -15.31
C VAL A 28 -8.57 -9.92 -13.83
N SER A 29 -9.18 -10.86 -13.13
CA SER A 29 -9.53 -10.67 -11.71
C SER A 29 -8.31 -10.68 -10.78
N LEU A 30 -7.26 -11.44 -11.14
CA LEU A 30 -6.03 -11.52 -10.37
C LEU A 30 -5.25 -10.19 -10.34
N ALA A 31 -5.22 -9.44 -11.45
CA ALA A 31 -4.54 -8.14 -11.50
C ALA A 31 -5.12 -7.15 -10.47
N GLY A 32 -6.45 -7.02 -10.42
CA GLY A 32 -7.13 -6.15 -9.44
C GLY A 32 -7.01 -6.66 -8.00
N ALA A 33 -6.92 -7.97 -7.77
CA ALA A 33 -6.65 -8.53 -6.46
C ALA A 33 -5.24 -8.19 -5.95
N ARG A 34 -4.22 -8.22 -6.82
CA ARG A 34 -2.83 -7.88 -6.47
C ARG A 34 -2.69 -6.40 -6.10
N ASN A 35 -3.34 -5.48 -6.82
CA ASN A 35 -3.29 -4.06 -6.48
C ASN A 35 -3.92 -3.79 -5.11
N ARG A 36 -5.08 -4.39 -4.81
CA ARG A 36 -5.70 -4.29 -3.48
C ARG A 36 -4.83 -4.87 -2.36
N ALA A 37 -4.11 -5.95 -2.64
CA ALA A 37 -3.18 -6.54 -1.67
C ALA A 37 -1.97 -5.60 -1.40
N ARG A 38 -1.45 -4.93 -2.44
CA ARG A 38 -0.40 -3.90 -2.30
C ARG A 38 -0.90 -2.72 -1.48
N ASP A 39 -2.09 -2.20 -1.76
CA ASP A 39 -2.68 -1.09 -1.01
C ASP A 39 -2.92 -1.47 0.46
N ALA A 40 -3.36 -2.70 0.73
CA ALA A 40 -3.51 -3.21 2.09
C ALA A 40 -2.17 -3.30 2.83
N ARG A 41 -1.08 -3.64 2.11
CA ARG A 41 0.27 -3.65 2.68
C ARG A 41 0.74 -2.23 3.02
N VAL A 42 0.62 -1.30 2.07
CA VAL A 42 0.94 0.13 2.30
C VAL A 42 0.16 0.66 3.49
N THR A 43 -1.14 0.37 3.59
CA THR A 43 -1.99 0.80 4.72
C THR A 43 -1.50 0.22 6.06
N ALA A 44 -1.03 -1.04 6.07
CA ALA A 44 -0.47 -1.66 7.26
C ALA A 44 0.85 -1.00 7.68
N ASP A 45 1.74 -0.73 6.74
CA ASP A 45 3.03 -0.08 6.99
C ASP A 45 2.83 1.39 7.45
N MET A 46 1.86 2.11 6.87
CA MET A 46 1.43 3.43 7.37
C MET A 46 0.91 3.35 8.82
N GLY A 47 0.20 2.28 9.18
CA GLY A 47 -0.18 2.01 10.57
C GLY A 47 1.04 1.79 11.50
N GLN A 48 2.11 1.19 10.99
CA GLN A 48 3.36 1.03 11.72
C GLN A 48 4.11 2.35 11.86
N ILE A 49 4.10 3.20 10.83
CA ILE A 49 4.67 4.56 10.87
C ILE A 49 4.07 5.36 12.04
N ARG A 50 2.76 5.28 12.26
CA ARG A 50 2.12 5.90 13.44
C ARG A 50 2.73 5.41 14.76
N THR A 51 3.00 4.11 14.85
CA THR A 51 3.57 3.49 16.04
C THR A 51 5.01 3.93 16.26
N VAL A 52 5.83 3.92 15.19
CA VAL A 52 7.21 4.41 15.20
C VAL A 52 7.25 5.87 15.63
N ALA A 53 6.40 6.73 15.05
CA ALA A 53 6.32 8.14 15.43
C ALA A 53 5.97 8.32 16.91
N THR A 54 5.01 7.56 17.44
CA THR A 54 4.63 7.63 18.85
C THR A 54 5.78 7.20 19.77
N VAL A 55 6.50 6.14 19.40
CA VAL A 55 7.67 5.67 20.17
C VAL A 55 8.81 6.68 20.08
N TYR A 56 9.03 7.27 18.92
CA TYR A 56 10.06 8.29 18.70
C TYR A 56 9.82 9.51 19.59
N GLU A 57 8.60 10.04 19.60
CA GLU A 57 8.25 11.17 20.46
C GLU A 57 8.35 10.82 21.94
N GLY A 58 7.95 9.61 22.35
CA GLY A 58 8.14 9.16 23.73
C GLY A 58 9.61 9.10 24.18
N ASN A 59 10.54 8.85 23.27
CA ASN A 59 11.98 8.78 23.56
C ASN A 59 12.68 10.15 23.46
N ASN A 60 12.26 10.99 22.52
CA ASN A 60 12.96 12.24 22.15
C ASN A 60 12.24 13.51 22.64
N GLY A 61 10.96 13.41 23.02
CA GLY A 61 10.10 14.52 23.41
C GLY A 61 9.68 15.44 22.24
N ASN A 62 10.00 15.06 21.00
CA ASN A 62 9.61 15.74 19.77
C ASN A 62 9.78 14.80 18.56
N TYR A 63 9.40 15.25 17.38
CA TYR A 63 9.52 14.51 16.11
C TYR A 63 10.74 14.94 15.27
N VAL A 64 11.65 15.77 15.79
CA VAL A 64 12.80 16.27 15.01
C VAL A 64 13.68 15.09 14.58
N GLY A 65 13.80 14.87 13.28
CA GLY A 65 14.56 13.75 12.72
C GLY A 65 13.77 12.45 12.58
N LEU A 66 12.45 12.45 12.84
CA LEU A 66 11.59 11.29 12.61
C LEU A 66 11.70 10.77 11.17
N CYS A 67 11.58 11.64 10.17
CA CYS A 67 11.65 11.26 8.75
C CYS A 67 13.05 10.82 8.27
N ALA A 68 14.05 10.87 9.15
CA ALA A 68 15.41 10.34 8.88
C ALA A 68 15.77 9.20 9.85
N ASN A 69 14.78 8.66 10.54
CA ASN A 69 14.95 7.55 11.45
C ASN A 69 15.03 6.22 10.66
N ALA A 70 15.94 5.33 11.05
CA ALA A 70 16.13 4.06 10.36
C ALA A 70 14.87 3.17 10.32
N ASP A 71 14.03 3.18 11.36
CA ASP A 71 12.77 2.44 11.38
C ASP A 71 11.79 3.01 10.35
N MET A 72 11.76 4.34 10.18
CA MET A 72 10.99 4.99 9.12
C MET A 72 11.53 4.59 7.75
N ASP A 73 12.85 4.66 7.51
CA ASP A 73 13.48 4.28 6.23
C ASP A 73 13.08 2.86 5.79
N THR A 74 12.98 1.91 6.73
CA THR A 74 12.56 0.54 6.40
C THR A 74 11.11 0.45 5.93
N LEU A 75 10.22 1.23 6.53
CA LEU A 75 8.80 1.27 6.17
C LEU A 75 8.59 2.01 4.85
N GLU A 76 9.31 3.11 4.64
CA GLU A 76 9.29 3.86 3.39
C GLU A 76 9.78 3.01 2.21
N ALA A 77 10.83 2.20 2.41
CA ALA A 77 11.34 1.28 1.40
C ALA A 77 10.34 0.17 1.04
N ASP A 78 9.60 -0.37 2.01
CA ASP A 78 8.57 -1.37 1.73
C ASP A 78 7.37 -0.74 1.00
N ILE A 79 6.94 0.46 1.43
CA ILE A 79 5.88 1.21 0.74
C ILE A 79 6.29 1.46 -0.72
N ASP A 80 7.51 1.94 -0.97
CA ASP A 80 8.04 2.16 -2.33
C ASP A 80 8.03 0.87 -3.17
N ALA A 81 8.43 -0.26 -2.58
CA ALA A 81 8.40 -1.56 -3.25
C ALA A 81 6.96 -1.99 -3.63
N GLN A 82 5.95 -1.64 -2.84
CA GLN A 82 4.54 -1.91 -3.18
C GLN A 82 4.00 -0.92 -4.24
N ASN A 83 4.39 0.35 -4.14
CA ASN A 83 3.88 1.48 -4.92
C ASN A 83 4.51 1.63 -6.31
N GLY A 84 5.76 1.17 -6.50
CA GLY A 84 6.46 1.22 -7.77
C GLY A 84 6.56 2.65 -8.32
N THR A 85 5.75 3.01 -9.32
CA THR A 85 5.79 4.36 -9.92
C THR A 85 5.16 5.45 -9.07
N LEU A 86 4.37 5.09 -8.04
CA LEU A 86 3.79 6.08 -7.11
C LEU A 86 4.84 6.63 -6.12
N GLY A 87 5.96 5.93 -5.95
CA GLY A 87 7.09 6.37 -5.14
C GLY A 87 6.95 6.17 -3.63
N VAL A 88 7.91 6.77 -2.92
CA VAL A 88 8.01 6.80 -1.45
C VAL A 88 6.90 7.66 -0.83
N PRO A 89 6.48 7.35 0.42
CA PRO A 89 5.60 8.23 1.15
C PRO A 89 6.29 9.57 1.44
N GLU A 90 5.54 10.66 1.42
CA GLU A 90 6.02 11.98 1.84
C GLU A 90 5.95 12.08 3.35
N CYS A 91 7.10 12.13 4.03
CA CYS A 91 7.21 12.38 5.45
C CYS A 91 7.66 13.82 5.72
N GLN A 92 6.91 14.57 6.52
CA GLN A 92 7.23 15.94 6.91
C GLN A 92 7.07 16.14 8.42
N VAL A 93 7.96 16.94 8.99
CA VAL A 93 7.97 17.32 10.41
C VAL A 93 8.01 18.84 10.48
N ASP A 94 7.26 19.39 11.43
CA ASP A 94 7.27 20.83 11.72
C ASP A 94 8.66 21.34 12.07
N ALA A 95 8.95 22.60 11.74
CA ALA A 95 10.24 23.20 12.06
C ALA A 95 10.53 23.17 13.57
N GLY A 96 9.50 23.21 14.42
CA GLY A 96 9.62 23.06 15.88
C GLY A 96 9.60 21.61 16.37
N GLY A 97 9.40 20.62 15.50
CA GLY A 97 9.30 19.20 15.87
C GLY A 97 8.05 18.83 16.67
N ALA A 98 7.07 19.73 16.79
CA ALA A 98 5.87 19.51 17.58
C ALA A 98 4.81 18.67 16.86
N ALA A 99 4.88 18.58 15.53
CA ALA A 99 3.95 17.83 14.71
C ALA A 99 4.66 17.16 13.53
N PHE A 100 4.03 16.11 13.02
CA PHE A 100 4.47 15.39 11.83
C PHE A 100 3.25 14.98 10.99
N CYS A 101 3.50 14.72 9.72
CA CYS A 101 2.51 14.30 8.74
C CYS A 101 3.21 13.37 7.75
N VAL A 102 2.60 12.20 7.48
CA VAL A 102 3.11 11.24 6.49
C VAL A 102 1.98 10.86 5.55
N VAL A 103 2.22 10.98 4.25
CA VAL A 103 1.22 10.69 3.20
C VAL A 103 1.79 9.68 2.22
N ALA A 104 1.00 8.66 1.87
CA ALA A 104 1.33 7.70 0.82
C ALA A 104 0.20 7.66 -0.22
N ALA A 105 0.56 7.66 -1.50
CA ALA A 105 -0.39 7.35 -2.56
C ALA A 105 -0.72 5.84 -2.58
N LEU A 106 -1.94 5.49 -2.99
CA LEU A 106 -2.42 4.13 -3.17
C LEU A 106 -2.69 3.85 -4.66
N ASN A 107 -2.60 2.59 -5.07
CA ASN A 107 -2.79 2.16 -6.47
C ASN A 107 -4.22 2.37 -6.98
N ASN A 108 -5.17 2.59 -6.08
CA ASN A 108 -6.55 2.94 -6.41
C ASN A 108 -6.76 4.45 -6.68
N GLY A 109 -5.70 5.27 -6.62
CA GLY A 109 -5.76 6.73 -6.82
C GLY A 109 -6.15 7.53 -5.57
N GLN A 110 -6.27 6.88 -4.42
CA GLN A 110 -6.47 7.53 -3.12
C GLN A 110 -5.13 7.76 -2.42
N PHE A 111 -5.17 8.48 -1.30
CA PHE A 111 -4.03 8.74 -0.43
C PHE A 111 -4.32 8.19 0.95
N TRP A 112 -3.31 7.68 1.63
CA TRP A 112 -3.38 7.34 3.05
C TRP A 112 -2.52 8.32 3.83
N CYS A 113 -3.08 8.93 4.88
CA CYS A 113 -2.38 9.93 5.65
C CYS A 113 -2.37 9.57 7.14
N VAL A 114 -1.23 9.82 7.79
CA VAL A 114 -1.01 9.67 9.23
C VAL A 114 -0.42 10.96 9.80
N ASP A 115 -0.91 11.42 10.95
CA ASP A 115 -0.46 12.65 11.59
C ASP A 115 -0.20 12.52 13.10
N SER A 116 0.33 13.59 13.69
CA SER A 116 0.58 13.71 15.14
C SER A 116 -0.68 13.70 16.01
N THR A 117 -1.87 13.86 15.43
CA THR A 117 -3.15 13.69 16.14
C THR A 117 -3.62 12.24 16.18
N LEU A 118 -2.76 11.30 15.77
CA LEU A 118 -3.00 9.88 15.71
C LEU A 118 -4.07 9.48 14.69
N ARG A 119 -4.35 10.33 13.70
CA ARG A 119 -5.19 9.94 12.56
C ARG A 119 -4.44 8.95 11.67
N SER A 120 -5.21 8.09 11.03
CA SER A 120 -4.76 7.14 10.01
C SER A 120 -5.98 6.80 9.15
N GLN A 121 -6.16 7.50 8.03
CA GLN A 121 -7.36 7.41 7.19
C GLN A 121 -7.02 7.62 5.70
N SER A 122 -7.95 7.23 4.83
CA SER A 122 -7.86 7.45 3.40
C SER A 122 -8.51 8.75 2.95
N TYR A 123 -7.93 9.37 1.92
CA TYR A 123 -8.33 10.64 1.33
C TYR A 123 -8.43 10.50 -0.19
N ALA A 124 -9.39 11.20 -0.80
CA ALA A 124 -9.64 11.13 -2.25
C ALA A 124 -8.72 12.04 -3.08
N ALA A 125 -8.06 12.99 -2.43
CA ALA A 125 -7.06 13.87 -3.02
C ALA A 125 -5.85 13.91 -2.08
N ASP A 126 -4.70 14.28 -2.63
CA ASP A 126 -3.50 14.50 -1.85
C ASP A 126 -3.79 15.57 -0.79
N PRO A 127 -3.75 15.24 0.51
CA PRO A 127 -3.90 16.24 1.55
C PRO A 127 -2.63 17.09 1.55
N ALA A 128 -2.64 18.16 0.74
CA ALA A 128 -1.58 19.16 0.59
C ALA A 128 -1.17 19.88 1.89
N THR A 129 -1.69 19.43 3.03
CA THR A 129 -1.58 20.03 4.36
C THR A 129 -0.28 19.66 5.08
N CYS A 130 0.47 18.63 4.68
CA CYS A 130 1.79 18.40 5.27
C CYS A 130 2.77 19.58 5.08
N SER A 131 2.48 20.54 4.19
CA SER A 131 3.41 21.58 3.71
C SER A 131 3.28 23.00 4.31
N GLY A 132 2.93 23.14 5.60
CA GLY A 132 3.37 24.31 6.38
C GLY A 132 2.35 25.20 7.13
N THR A 133 1.04 24.92 7.08
CA THR A 133 0.07 25.59 8.00
C THR A 133 -0.81 24.62 8.79
N ALA A 134 -0.90 23.36 8.40
CA ALA A 134 -1.75 22.38 9.06
C ALA A 134 -1.10 20.97 9.01
N TRP A 135 -0.29 20.63 10.01
CA TRP A 135 0.39 19.33 10.16
C TRP A 135 -0.55 18.14 10.45
N THR A 136 -1.71 18.12 9.82
CA THR A 136 -2.81 17.20 10.08
C THR A 136 -3.40 16.71 8.76
N CYS A 137 -3.82 15.46 8.75
CA CYS A 137 -4.54 14.84 7.65
C CYS A 137 -5.98 15.41 7.60
N GLN A 138 -6.24 16.38 6.72
CA GLN A 138 -7.57 16.97 6.51
C GLN A 138 -7.90 17.13 5.04
#